data_AF-A0A9D7MBE0-F1
#
_entry.id   AF-A0A9D7MBE0-F1
#
_cell.length_a   1.000
_cell.length_b   1.000
_cell.length_c   1.000
_cell.angle_alpha   90.00
_cell.angle_beta   90.00
_cell.angle_gamma   90.00
#
_symmetry.space_group_name_H-M   'P 1'
#
loop_
_entity.id
_entity.type
_entity.pdbx_description
1 polymer ?
#
loop_
_entity_poly.entity_id
_entity_poly.type
_entity_poly.pdbx_seq_one_letter_code
_entity_poly.pdbx_strand_id
1 'polypeptide(L)'
;MSKQNNHIFNIYKTLRNYIRKYYLLDGLYVIWGYARNNIFNLPFPNDIEKPNSFDPNGDLFNKRYFGLPEFEQEFLVKQFIIHCNLTPTSNSILKKDNLKVIINYLRHTLSEEVDKINENSSDFLLEFHRMAHRQFIWQPGYSQNGMLRYYKLYSYAPVSKIVEQTFGIKVYDLFILAFYCFAITGKQFKTQLPFKSDIPQLSSSTIDTFLSEFSIKLEDFRNELINLQQMNENIFLYIQSIVK
;
A
#
# COMPACT_ATOMS: atom_id res chain seq x y z
N MET A 1 -13.36 -8.87 -23.93
CA MET A 1 -13.20 -9.45 -22.58
C MET A 1 -13.79 -10.85 -22.57
N SER A 2 -13.12 -11.81 -21.93
CA SER A 2 -13.66 -13.18 -21.77
C SER A 2 -14.91 -13.18 -20.88
N LYS A 3 -15.74 -14.24 -20.94
CA LYS A 3 -16.92 -14.41 -20.07
C LYS A 3 -16.55 -14.36 -18.59
N GLN A 4 -15.40 -14.94 -18.24
CA GLN A 4 -14.80 -14.90 -16.90
C GLN A 4 -14.48 -13.48 -16.45
N ASN A 5 -13.79 -12.69 -17.28
CA ASN A 5 -13.43 -11.31 -16.97
C ASN A 5 -14.68 -10.44 -16.75
N ASN A 6 -15.74 -10.67 -17.54
CA ASN A 6 -17.02 -9.97 -17.36
C ASN A 6 -17.69 -10.34 -16.03
N HIS A 7 -17.63 -11.60 -15.60
CA HIS A 7 -18.15 -12.03 -14.30
C HIS A 7 -17.42 -11.34 -13.15
N ILE A 8 -16.08 -11.39 -13.17
CA ILE A 8 -15.23 -10.74 -12.15
C ILE A 8 -15.50 -9.24 -12.11
N PHE A 9 -15.60 -8.58 -13.27
CA PHE A 9 -15.93 -7.17 -13.36
C PHE A 9 -17.30 -6.86 -12.73
N ASN A 10 -18.31 -7.69 -12.96
CA ASN A 10 -19.65 -7.48 -12.38
C ASN A 10 -19.64 -7.57 -10.85
N ILE A 11 -18.91 -8.53 -10.28
CA ILE A 11 -18.76 -8.66 -8.83
C ILE A 11 -17.97 -7.47 -8.29
N TYR A 12 -16.86 -7.13 -8.92
CA TYR A 12 -16.01 -6.01 -8.54
C TYR A 12 -16.74 -4.65 -8.60
N LYS A 13 -17.65 -4.48 -9.56
CA LYS A 13 -18.43 -3.24 -9.75
C LYS A 13 -19.18 -2.81 -8.48
N THR A 14 -19.68 -3.75 -7.69
CA THR A 14 -20.37 -3.45 -6.42
C THR A 14 -19.41 -2.83 -5.41
N LEU A 15 -18.22 -3.42 -5.22
CA LEU A 15 -17.17 -2.87 -4.38
C LEU A 15 -16.78 -1.46 -4.82
N ARG A 16 -16.51 -1.30 -6.13
CA ARG A 16 -16.21 -0.01 -6.74
C ARG A 16 -17.28 1.03 -6.42
N ASN A 17 -18.55 0.72 -6.68
CA ASN A 17 -19.65 1.66 -6.46
C ASN A 17 -19.81 2.05 -4.98
N TYR A 18 -19.48 1.13 -4.07
CA TYR A 18 -19.47 1.42 -2.65
C TYR A 18 -18.32 2.36 -2.26
N ILE A 19 -17.11 2.09 -2.74
CA ILE A 19 -15.90 2.90 -2.48
C ILE A 19 -16.06 4.34 -3.01
N ARG A 20 -16.70 4.52 -4.17
CA ARG A 20 -16.92 5.85 -4.78
C ARG A 20 -17.70 6.83 -3.92
N LYS A 21 -18.25 6.42 -2.78
CA LYS A 21 -19.03 7.28 -1.88
C LYS A 21 -18.19 8.02 -0.86
N TYR A 22 -16.90 7.69 -0.74
CA TYR A 22 -16.01 8.19 0.31
C TYR A 22 -14.99 9.18 -0.21
N TYR A 23 -14.47 9.98 0.71
CA TYR A 23 -13.35 10.87 0.48
C TYR A 23 -12.03 10.08 0.46
N LEU A 24 -11.19 10.35 -0.54
CA LEU A 24 -9.92 9.65 -0.74
C LEU A 24 -8.98 9.78 0.46
N LEU A 25 -8.82 10.99 1.00
CA LEU A 25 -7.83 11.19 2.06
C LEU A 25 -8.24 10.49 3.36
N ASP A 26 -9.53 10.35 3.64
CA ASP A 26 -9.98 9.54 4.78
C ASP A 26 -9.64 8.06 4.55
N GLY A 27 -9.85 7.54 3.33
CA GLY A 27 -9.51 6.15 2.99
C GLY A 27 -8.02 5.87 3.17
N LEU A 28 -7.17 6.75 2.64
CA LEU A 28 -5.73 6.65 2.79
C LEU A 28 -5.29 6.82 4.26
N TYR A 29 -5.95 7.69 5.03
CA TYR A 29 -5.67 7.89 6.45
C TYR A 29 -6.01 6.65 7.29
N VAL A 30 -7.14 5.99 6.99
CA VAL A 30 -7.49 4.71 7.64
C VAL A 30 -6.41 3.67 7.40
N ILE A 31 -6.01 3.47 6.13
CA ILE A 31 -4.96 2.49 5.82
C ILE A 31 -3.63 2.88 6.49
N TRP A 32 -3.26 4.15 6.48
CA TRP A 32 -2.09 4.66 7.21
C TRP A 32 -2.17 4.33 8.71
N GLY A 33 -3.34 4.44 9.33
CA GLY A 33 -3.58 4.08 10.73
C GLY A 33 -3.29 2.61 11.05
N TYR A 34 -3.65 1.70 10.15
CA TYR A 34 -3.29 0.28 10.27
C TYR A 34 -1.81 0.05 9.99
N ALA A 35 -1.27 0.63 8.92
CA ALA A 35 0.14 0.49 8.55
C ALA A 35 1.07 0.97 9.68
N ARG A 36 0.79 2.14 10.27
CA ARG A 36 1.61 2.68 11.37
C ARG A 36 1.59 1.80 12.62
N ASN A 37 0.45 1.17 12.92
CA ASN A 37 0.31 0.30 14.07
C ASN A 37 0.93 -1.10 13.84
N ASN A 38 0.85 -1.62 12.62
CA ASN A 38 1.45 -2.91 12.26
C ASN A 38 2.97 -2.83 12.10
N ILE A 39 3.47 -1.80 11.41
CA ILE A 39 4.89 -1.68 11.03
C ILE A 39 5.71 -1.02 12.14
N PHE A 40 5.23 0.09 12.71
CA PHE A 40 6.01 0.90 13.67
C PHE A 40 5.60 0.65 15.12
N ASN A 41 4.59 -0.18 15.36
CA ASN A 41 3.99 -0.39 16.68
C ASN A 41 3.60 0.93 17.38
N LEU A 42 3.19 1.94 16.60
CA LEU A 42 2.75 3.23 17.13
C LEU A 42 1.27 3.17 17.54
N PRO A 43 0.82 4.07 18.44
CA PRO A 43 -0.57 4.12 18.87
C PRO A 43 -1.52 4.32 17.69
N PHE A 44 -2.57 3.50 17.60
CA PHE A 44 -3.58 3.65 16.56
C PHE A 44 -4.33 5.00 16.70
N PRO A 45 -4.65 5.72 15.60
CA PRO A 45 -5.36 7.00 15.71
C PRO A 45 -6.70 6.87 16.44
N ASN A 46 -7.01 7.81 17.34
CA ASN A 46 -8.21 7.75 18.17
C ASN A 46 -9.50 8.14 17.42
N ASP A 47 -9.35 8.86 16.31
CA ASP A 47 -10.43 9.33 15.44
C ASP A 47 -10.89 8.27 14.42
N ILE A 48 -10.16 7.16 14.28
CA ILE A 48 -10.57 6.00 13.50
C ILE A 48 -11.28 5.01 14.42
N GLU A 49 -12.53 4.68 14.12
CA GLU A 49 -13.26 3.67 14.85
C GLU A 49 -12.69 2.26 14.55
N LYS A 50 -12.44 1.51 15.62
CA LYS A 50 -11.84 0.17 15.53
C LYS A 50 -12.91 -0.91 15.51
N PRO A 51 -12.67 -2.05 14.82
CA PRO A 51 -13.43 -3.28 15.06
C PRO A 51 -13.38 -3.66 16.54
N ASN A 52 -14.47 -4.21 17.07
CA ASN A 52 -14.57 -4.52 18.52
C ASN A 52 -13.48 -5.50 19.00
N SER A 53 -13.06 -6.44 18.15
CA SER A 53 -12.05 -7.45 18.48
C SER A 53 -10.62 -7.02 18.13
N PHE A 54 -10.43 -5.84 17.53
CA PHE A 54 -9.12 -5.36 17.14
C PHE A 54 -8.41 -4.71 18.34
N ASP A 55 -7.36 -5.36 18.82
CA ASP A 55 -6.45 -4.81 19.83
C ASP A 55 -5.20 -4.20 19.17
N PRO A 56 -5.04 -2.86 19.15
CA PRO A 56 -3.86 -2.21 18.57
C PRO A 56 -2.58 -2.44 19.37
N ASN A 57 -2.67 -2.95 20.61
CA ASN A 57 -1.54 -3.26 21.47
C ASN A 57 -1.22 -4.77 21.51
N GLY A 58 -2.04 -5.60 20.85
CA GLY A 58 -1.83 -7.03 20.77
C GLY A 58 -0.60 -7.40 19.94
N ASP A 59 -0.27 -8.68 19.88
CA ASP A 59 0.77 -9.16 18.96
C ASP A 59 0.38 -8.92 17.49
N LEU A 60 1.37 -8.98 16.59
CA LEU A 60 1.18 -8.73 15.17
C LEU A 60 0.17 -9.69 14.51
N PHE A 61 0.09 -10.94 15.00
CA PHE A 61 -0.88 -11.90 14.46
C PHE A 61 -2.31 -11.45 14.77
N ASN A 62 -2.59 -11.09 16.03
CA ASN A 62 -3.90 -10.57 16.44
C ASN A 62 -4.27 -9.28 15.69
N LYS A 63 -3.32 -8.35 15.52
CA LYS A 63 -3.53 -7.13 14.74
C LYS A 63 -3.92 -7.42 13.29
N ARG A 64 -3.28 -8.38 12.65
CA ARG A 64 -3.58 -8.79 11.26
C ARG A 64 -4.90 -9.53 11.15
N TYR A 65 -5.19 -10.44 12.09
CA TYR A 65 -6.37 -11.28 12.05
C TYR A 65 -7.66 -10.49 12.29
N PHE A 66 -7.70 -9.65 13.34
CA PHE A 66 -8.86 -8.84 13.68
C PHE A 66 -8.88 -7.45 13.03
N GLY A 67 -7.76 -7.04 12.44
CA GLY A 67 -7.62 -5.77 11.71
C GLY A 67 -7.50 -5.96 10.21
N LEU A 68 -6.59 -5.19 9.60
CA LEU A 68 -6.27 -5.25 8.18
C LEU A 68 -4.84 -5.78 7.99
N PRO A 69 -4.63 -6.96 7.37
CA PRO A 69 -3.32 -7.42 6.95
C PRO A 69 -2.79 -6.60 5.76
N GLU A 70 -1.48 -6.64 5.55
CA GLU A 70 -0.76 -5.76 4.61
C GLU A 70 -1.23 -5.93 3.16
N PHE A 71 -1.57 -7.15 2.72
CA PHE A 71 -2.06 -7.37 1.37
C PHE A 71 -3.43 -6.72 1.12
N GLU A 72 -4.32 -6.72 2.13
CA GLU A 72 -5.61 -6.01 2.04
C GLU A 72 -5.41 -4.50 2.07
N GLN A 73 -4.47 -4.02 2.88
CA GLN A 73 -4.10 -2.61 2.90
C GLN A 73 -3.60 -2.15 1.52
N GLU A 74 -2.71 -2.91 0.89
CA GLU A 74 -2.18 -2.62 -0.44
C GLU A 74 -3.30 -2.61 -1.50
N PHE A 75 -4.17 -3.62 -1.49
CA PHE A 75 -5.30 -3.68 -2.40
C PHE A 75 -6.22 -2.47 -2.21
N LEU A 76 -6.61 -2.16 -0.97
CA LEU A 76 -7.55 -1.08 -0.65
C LEU A 76 -6.97 0.30 -0.96
N VAL A 77 -5.67 0.56 -0.72
CA VAL A 77 -5.02 1.82 -1.12
C VAL A 77 -5.21 2.05 -2.62
N LYS A 78 -4.98 1.04 -3.45
CA LYS A 78 -5.17 1.14 -4.90
C LYS A 78 -6.63 1.43 -5.23
N GLN A 79 -7.56 0.68 -4.63
CA GLN A 79 -8.99 0.88 -4.90
C GLN A 79 -9.48 2.27 -4.46
N PHE A 80 -8.99 2.78 -3.34
CA PHE A 80 -9.30 4.12 -2.87
C PHE A 80 -8.75 5.16 -3.84
N ILE A 81 -7.48 5.05 -4.24
CA ILE A 81 -6.87 5.99 -5.20
C ILE A 81 -7.66 6.02 -6.51
N ILE A 82 -8.05 4.86 -7.04
CA ILE A 82 -8.78 4.78 -8.31
C ILE A 82 -10.21 5.35 -8.18
N HIS A 83 -10.94 5.03 -7.11
CA HIS A 83 -12.40 5.21 -7.09
C HIS A 83 -12.93 6.27 -6.10
N CYS A 84 -12.22 6.61 -5.03
CA CYS A 84 -12.71 7.60 -4.07
C CYS A 84 -12.76 9.02 -4.66
N ASN A 85 -13.62 9.86 -4.09
CA ASN A 85 -13.71 11.27 -4.47
C ASN A 85 -12.50 12.05 -3.95
N LEU A 86 -12.06 13.04 -4.73
CA LEU A 86 -11.03 13.99 -4.32
C LEU A 86 -11.58 15.12 -3.45
N THR A 87 -12.91 15.25 -3.37
CA THR A 87 -13.59 16.22 -2.52
C THR A 87 -14.17 15.54 -1.28
N PRO A 88 -14.25 16.24 -0.13
CA PRO A 88 -14.90 15.72 1.06
C PRO A 88 -16.34 15.28 0.78
N THR A 89 -16.73 14.16 1.37
CA THR A 89 -18.07 13.56 1.24
C THR A 89 -18.78 13.55 2.59
N SER A 90 -20.11 13.47 2.59
CA SER A 90 -20.89 13.31 3.81
C SER A 90 -20.65 11.95 4.50
N ASN A 91 -20.27 10.93 3.72
CA ASN A 91 -19.89 9.63 4.24
C ASN A 91 -18.42 9.63 4.65
N SER A 92 -18.10 9.04 5.79
CA SER A 92 -16.72 8.89 6.27
C SER A 92 -16.37 7.44 6.51
N ILE A 93 -15.25 7.00 5.94
CA ILE A 93 -14.71 5.66 6.09
C ILE A 93 -14.02 5.46 7.46
N LEU A 94 -13.85 6.53 8.24
CA LEU A 94 -13.35 6.47 9.62
C LEU A 94 -14.27 5.67 10.54
N LYS A 95 -15.56 5.55 10.19
CA LYS A 95 -16.55 4.76 10.93
C LYS A 95 -16.37 3.27 10.65
N LYS A 96 -16.34 2.46 11.71
CA LYS A 96 -16.05 1.01 11.61
C LYS A 96 -17.09 0.29 10.78
N ASP A 97 -18.35 0.72 10.81
CA ASP A 97 -19.43 0.09 10.06
C ASP A 97 -19.27 0.24 8.55
N ASN A 98 -18.73 1.38 8.09
CA ASN A 98 -18.44 1.61 6.67
C ASN A 98 -17.26 0.75 6.20
N LEU A 99 -16.18 0.72 6.99
CA LEU A 99 -15.00 -0.09 6.67
C LEU A 99 -15.33 -1.59 6.71
N LYS A 100 -16.14 -2.03 7.69
CA LYS A 100 -16.60 -3.43 7.81
C LYS A 100 -17.32 -3.92 6.56
N VAL A 101 -18.16 -3.10 5.93
CA VAL A 101 -18.85 -3.50 4.68
C VAL A 101 -17.85 -3.76 3.57
N ILE A 102 -16.83 -2.91 3.43
CA ILE A 102 -15.76 -3.10 2.43
C ILE A 102 -14.97 -4.38 2.71
N ILE A 103 -14.52 -4.57 3.94
CA ILE A 103 -13.70 -5.73 4.35
C ILE A 103 -14.50 -7.03 4.18
N ASN A 104 -15.75 -7.06 4.64
CA ASN A 104 -16.58 -8.25 4.50
C ASN A 104 -16.86 -8.57 3.04
N TYR A 105 -17.10 -7.56 2.20
CA TYR A 105 -17.26 -7.76 0.77
C TYR A 105 -15.99 -8.33 0.14
N LEU A 106 -14.82 -7.82 0.53
CA LEU A 106 -13.52 -8.28 0.06
C LEU A 106 -13.28 -9.75 0.42
N ARG A 107 -13.44 -10.10 1.71
CA ARG A 107 -13.11 -11.41 2.28
C ARG A 107 -14.09 -12.51 1.91
N HIS A 108 -15.39 -12.18 1.82
CA HIS A 108 -16.42 -13.16 1.52
C HIS A 108 -16.81 -13.10 0.05
N THR A 109 -17.43 -12.01 -0.39
CA THR A 109 -18.01 -11.98 -1.74
C THR A 109 -16.96 -12.01 -2.85
N LEU A 110 -15.98 -11.11 -2.81
CA LEU A 110 -15.01 -11.03 -3.90
C LEU A 110 -14.05 -12.22 -3.91
N SER A 111 -13.52 -12.62 -2.74
CA SER A 111 -12.62 -13.79 -2.68
C SER A 111 -13.33 -15.07 -3.10
N GLU A 112 -14.48 -15.40 -2.49
CA GLU A 112 -15.18 -16.66 -2.78
C GLU A 112 -15.59 -16.77 -4.25
N GLU A 113 -16.03 -15.66 -4.87
CA GLU A 113 -16.40 -15.69 -6.28
C GLU A 113 -15.19 -15.80 -7.22
N VAL A 114 -14.05 -15.18 -6.87
CA VAL A 114 -12.80 -15.36 -7.63
C VAL A 114 -12.30 -16.80 -7.47
N ASP A 115 -12.40 -17.36 -6.27
CA ASP A 115 -11.95 -18.72 -5.98
C ASP A 115 -12.82 -19.75 -6.72
N LYS A 116 -14.16 -19.58 -6.80
CA LYS A 116 -15.08 -20.43 -7.60
C LYS A 116 -14.75 -20.46 -9.09
N ILE A 117 -14.26 -19.35 -9.64
CA ILE A 117 -13.83 -19.29 -11.04
C ILE A 117 -12.56 -20.15 -11.21
N ASN A 118 -11.67 -20.10 -10.21
CA ASN A 118 -10.42 -20.86 -10.19
C ASN A 118 -10.59 -22.33 -9.78
N GLU A 119 -11.71 -22.75 -9.18
CA GLU A 119 -11.98 -24.17 -8.87
C GLU A 119 -11.96 -25.06 -10.12
N ASN A 120 -12.23 -24.48 -11.30
CA ASN A 120 -12.11 -25.18 -12.59
C ASN A 120 -10.67 -25.20 -13.14
N SER A 121 -9.72 -24.54 -12.47
CA SER A 121 -8.30 -24.61 -12.81
C SER A 121 -7.74 -25.93 -12.26
N SER A 122 -7.17 -26.74 -13.14
CA SER A 122 -6.61 -28.05 -12.80
C SER A 122 -5.33 -27.97 -11.95
N ASP A 123 -4.92 -26.78 -11.53
CA ASP A 123 -3.60 -26.52 -10.93
C ASP A 123 -3.73 -26.09 -9.46
N PHE A 124 -3.87 -27.09 -8.59
CA PHE A 124 -3.87 -26.91 -7.14
C PHE A 124 -2.62 -26.16 -6.65
N LEU A 125 -1.45 -26.35 -7.29
CA LEU A 125 -0.22 -25.67 -6.88
C LEU A 125 -0.33 -24.16 -7.12
N LEU A 126 -0.93 -23.75 -8.24
CA LEU A 126 -1.18 -22.34 -8.51
C LEU A 126 -2.06 -21.71 -7.43
N GLU A 127 -3.17 -22.35 -7.06
CA GLU A 127 -4.06 -21.83 -6.00
C GLU A 127 -3.40 -21.84 -4.63
N PHE A 128 -2.65 -22.89 -4.28
CA PHE A 128 -1.83 -22.92 -3.08
C PHE A 128 -0.85 -21.75 -3.05
N HIS A 129 -0.12 -21.49 -4.15
CA HIS A 129 0.79 -20.36 -4.24
C HIS A 129 0.07 -19.01 -4.09
N ARG A 130 -1.10 -18.83 -4.70
CA ARG A 130 -1.92 -17.62 -4.56
C ARG A 130 -2.39 -17.40 -3.12
N MET A 131 -2.91 -18.43 -2.47
CA MET A 131 -3.34 -18.38 -1.07
C MET A 131 -2.15 -18.11 -0.15
N ALA A 132 -1.06 -18.84 -0.37
CA ALA A 132 0.14 -18.69 0.40
C ALA A 132 0.67 -17.25 0.24
N HIS A 133 0.74 -16.67 -0.97
CA HIS A 133 1.08 -15.25 -1.22
C HIS A 133 0.23 -14.23 -0.44
N ARG A 134 -1.02 -14.56 -0.14
CA ARG A 134 -1.91 -13.72 0.70
C ARG A 134 -1.69 -13.96 2.21
N GLN A 135 -1.35 -15.18 2.61
CA GLN A 135 -1.36 -15.60 4.03
C GLN A 135 0.02 -15.66 4.69
N PHE A 136 1.06 -16.06 3.96
CA PHE A 136 2.39 -16.20 4.52
C PHE A 136 3.12 -14.87 4.54
N ILE A 137 3.93 -14.71 5.57
CA ILE A 137 4.86 -13.60 5.72
C ILE A 137 6.05 -13.90 4.81
N TRP A 138 5.87 -13.81 3.49
CA TRP A 138 6.91 -14.21 2.52
C TRP A 138 8.18 -13.39 2.62
N GLN A 139 8.10 -12.23 3.28
CA GLN A 139 9.26 -11.46 3.68
C GLN A 139 8.97 -10.98 5.10
N PRO A 140 9.71 -11.40 6.14
CA PRO A 140 9.86 -10.51 7.29
C PRO A 140 10.30 -9.19 6.67
N GLY A 141 9.49 -8.13 6.85
CA GLY A 141 9.69 -6.85 6.15
C GLY A 141 11.15 -6.38 6.27
N TYR A 142 11.59 -5.46 5.41
CA TYR A 142 13.00 -5.08 5.29
C TYR A 142 13.72 -5.05 6.65
N SER A 143 14.51 -6.09 6.91
CA SER A 143 15.27 -6.16 8.15
C SER A 143 16.37 -5.11 8.07
N GLN A 144 16.86 -4.68 9.24
CA GLN A 144 18.05 -3.81 9.31
C GLN A 144 19.20 -4.40 8.48
N ASN A 145 19.36 -5.73 8.49
CA ASN A 145 20.34 -6.45 7.68
C ASN A 145 20.09 -6.28 6.17
N GLY A 146 18.84 -6.37 5.73
CA GLY A 146 18.46 -6.12 4.33
C GLY A 146 18.81 -4.70 3.89
N MET A 147 18.43 -3.71 4.68
CA MET A 147 18.72 -2.29 4.39
C MET A 147 20.23 -2.01 4.35
N LEU A 148 20.98 -2.50 5.34
CA LEU A 148 22.44 -2.36 5.39
C LEU A 148 23.13 -3.08 4.22
N ARG A 149 22.60 -4.23 3.79
CA ARG A 149 23.10 -4.93 2.61
C ARG A 149 22.93 -4.08 1.35
N TYR A 150 21.76 -3.48 1.14
CA TYR A 150 21.56 -2.58 0.00
C TYR A 150 22.48 -1.37 0.07
N TYR A 151 22.61 -0.74 1.23
CA TYR A 151 23.55 0.38 1.41
C TYR A 151 24.98 -0.02 1.03
N LYS A 152 25.47 -1.16 1.52
CA LYS A 152 26.81 -1.66 1.18
C LYS A 152 26.97 -1.93 -0.32
N LEU A 153 25.97 -2.53 -0.96
CA LEU A 153 26.00 -2.84 -2.39
C LEU A 153 26.06 -1.56 -3.23
N TYR A 154 25.18 -0.60 -2.95
CA TYR A 154 25.14 0.65 -3.70
C TYR A 154 26.31 1.57 -3.39
N SER A 155 26.92 1.46 -2.21
CA SER A 155 28.13 2.20 -1.83
C SER A 155 29.41 1.65 -2.46
N TYR A 156 29.37 0.52 -3.16
CA TYR A 156 30.52 0.03 -3.91
C TYR A 156 30.89 1.04 -5.00
N ALA A 157 32.15 1.47 -5.07
CA ALA A 157 32.56 2.65 -5.83
C ALA A 157 32.07 2.69 -7.30
N PRO A 158 32.18 1.61 -8.10
CA PRO A 158 31.60 1.58 -9.45
C PRO A 158 30.08 1.79 -9.48
N VAL A 159 29.34 1.21 -8.53
CA VAL A 159 27.88 1.33 -8.45
C VAL A 159 27.48 2.72 -7.96
N SER A 160 28.18 3.25 -6.96
CA SER A 160 27.89 4.59 -6.42
C SER A 160 27.99 5.68 -7.48
N LYS A 161 28.97 5.57 -8.40
CA LYS A 161 29.11 6.48 -9.53
C LYS A 161 27.91 6.42 -10.46
N ILE A 162 27.40 5.23 -10.74
CA ILE A 162 26.20 5.05 -11.57
C ILE A 162 25.00 5.71 -10.89
N VAL A 163 24.78 5.43 -9.60
CA VAL A 163 23.68 6.02 -8.82
C VAL A 163 23.77 7.56 -8.82
N GLU A 164 24.95 8.12 -8.57
CA GLU A 164 25.17 9.56 -8.58
C GLU A 164 24.95 10.19 -9.96
N GLN A 165 25.36 9.51 -11.04
CA GLN A 165 25.13 9.97 -12.41
C GLN A 165 23.66 9.90 -12.81
N THR A 166 22.94 8.87 -12.37
CA THR A 166 21.52 8.65 -12.70
C THR A 166 20.61 9.61 -11.93
N PHE A 167 20.80 9.73 -10.62
CA PHE A 167 19.87 10.47 -9.75
C PHE A 167 20.39 11.84 -9.34
N GLY A 168 21.66 12.17 -9.58
CA GLY A 168 22.27 13.41 -9.11
C GLY A 168 22.46 13.48 -7.59
N ILE A 169 22.30 12.36 -6.88
CA ILE A 169 22.34 12.28 -5.41
C ILE A 169 23.36 11.22 -4.98
N LYS A 170 24.15 11.53 -3.95
CA LYS A 170 25.08 10.56 -3.35
C LYS A 170 24.29 9.42 -2.71
N VAL A 171 24.84 8.20 -2.81
CA VAL A 171 24.21 7.00 -2.22
C VAL A 171 23.88 7.21 -0.74
N TYR A 172 24.78 7.83 0.02
CA TYR A 172 24.54 8.12 1.44
C TYR A 172 23.31 9.02 1.66
N ASP A 173 23.21 10.12 0.92
CA ASP A 173 22.10 11.07 1.05
C ASP A 173 20.78 10.44 0.60
N LEU A 174 20.80 9.63 -0.46
CA LEU A 174 19.66 8.84 -0.95
C LEU A 174 19.10 7.94 0.16
N PHE A 175 19.97 7.17 0.83
CA PHE A 175 19.55 6.28 1.90
C PHE A 175 19.01 7.04 3.10
N ILE A 176 19.66 8.12 3.52
CA ILE A 176 19.17 8.96 4.63
C ILE A 176 17.80 9.53 4.30
N LEU A 177 17.59 10.06 3.09
CA LEU A 177 16.31 10.60 2.67
C LEU A 177 15.22 9.54 2.66
N ALA A 178 15.49 8.35 2.15
CA ALA A 178 14.56 7.24 2.19
C ALA A 178 14.17 6.88 3.64
N PHE A 179 15.14 6.79 4.55
CA PHE A 179 14.89 6.55 5.97
C PHE A 179 14.10 7.68 6.65
N TYR A 180 14.42 8.92 6.31
CA TYR A 180 13.76 10.10 6.87
C TYR A 180 12.29 10.15 6.42
N CYS A 181 12.01 9.93 5.14
CA CYS A 181 10.65 9.79 4.60
C CYS A 181 9.90 8.61 5.26
N PHE A 182 10.55 7.46 5.46
CA PHE A 182 9.97 6.31 6.15
C PHE A 182 9.59 6.65 7.60
N ALA A 183 10.50 7.29 8.35
CA ALA A 183 10.26 7.70 9.72
C ALA A 183 9.13 8.74 9.84
N ILE A 184 9.08 9.69 8.91
CA ILE A 184 8.03 10.70 8.83
C ILE A 184 6.68 10.07 8.53
N THR A 185 6.63 9.12 7.59
CA THR A 185 5.41 8.37 7.27
C THR A 185 4.88 7.62 8.50
N GLY A 186 5.74 7.12 9.40
CA GLY A 186 5.26 6.53 10.66
C GLY A 186 4.62 7.54 11.61
N LYS A 187 5.11 8.78 11.63
CA LYS A 187 4.69 9.83 12.58
C LYS A 187 3.48 10.63 12.11
N GLN A 188 3.42 10.98 10.83
CA GLN A 188 2.37 11.84 10.27
C GLN A 188 1.86 11.31 8.94
N PHE A 189 0.56 11.48 8.71
CA PHE A 189 -0.09 11.02 7.49
C PHE A 189 0.22 11.92 6.29
N LYS A 190 0.32 13.24 6.51
CA LYS A 190 0.62 14.23 5.47
C LYS A 190 1.80 15.07 5.91
N THR A 191 2.63 15.45 4.95
CA THR A 191 3.72 16.39 5.16
C THR A 191 3.54 17.57 4.23
N GLN A 192 3.68 18.79 4.76
CA GLN A 192 3.64 19.99 3.96
C GLN A 192 4.96 20.18 3.21
N LEU A 193 4.88 20.62 1.95
CA LEU A 193 6.03 21.06 1.16
C LEU A 193 6.16 22.59 1.23
N PRO A 194 7.39 23.16 1.16
CA PRO A 194 8.66 22.47 0.99
C PRO A 194 9.09 21.74 2.26
N PHE A 195 9.73 20.59 2.07
CA PHE A 195 10.12 19.71 3.14
C PHE A 195 11.40 20.21 3.81
N LYS A 196 11.33 20.49 5.11
CA LYS A 196 12.48 20.96 5.89
C LYS A 196 13.13 19.76 6.60
N SER A 197 14.44 19.66 6.49
CA SER A 197 15.24 18.68 7.21
C SER A 197 16.12 19.40 8.22
N ASP A 198 16.15 18.90 9.45
CA ASP A 198 17.12 19.35 10.47
C ASP A 198 18.46 18.62 10.33
N ILE A 199 18.58 17.70 9.35
CA ILE A 199 19.81 16.93 9.10
C ILE A 199 20.78 17.83 8.32
N PRO A 200 21.94 18.21 8.89
CA PRO A 200 22.85 19.19 8.28
C PRO A 200 23.35 18.81 6.89
N GLN A 201 23.42 17.51 6.59
CA GLN A 201 23.89 16.98 5.32
C GLN A 201 22.86 17.08 4.18
N LEU A 202 21.57 17.28 4.51
CA LEU A 202 20.51 17.31 3.52
C LEU A 202 20.14 18.75 3.15
N SER A 203 20.60 19.18 1.98
CA SER A 203 20.16 20.46 1.40
C SER A 203 18.73 20.37 0.87
N SER A 204 18.03 21.51 0.81
CA SER A 204 16.70 21.59 0.18
C SER A 204 16.73 21.12 -1.27
N SER A 205 17.78 21.45 -2.03
CA SER A 205 17.94 20.98 -3.40
C SER A 205 18.05 19.46 -3.49
N THR A 206 18.76 18.81 -2.56
CA THR A 206 18.89 17.34 -2.54
C THR A 206 17.55 16.67 -2.24
N ILE A 207 16.77 17.26 -1.34
CA ILE A 207 15.40 16.82 -1.03
C ILE A 207 14.51 16.97 -2.26
N ASP A 208 14.57 18.11 -2.95
CA ASP A 208 13.75 18.38 -4.14
C ASP A 208 14.11 17.42 -5.28
N THR A 209 15.39 17.15 -5.52
CA THR A 209 15.84 16.13 -6.49
C THR A 209 15.37 14.73 -6.10
N PHE A 210 15.41 14.38 -4.81
CA PHE A 210 14.90 13.08 -4.37
C PHE A 210 13.40 12.95 -4.61
N LEU A 211 12.63 13.98 -4.24
CA LEU A 211 11.19 13.97 -4.44
C LEU A 211 10.82 14.01 -5.92
N SER A 212 11.59 14.68 -6.79
CA SER A 212 11.30 14.66 -8.23
C SER A 212 11.45 13.27 -8.85
N GLU A 213 12.41 12.47 -8.36
CA GLU A 213 12.67 11.12 -8.85
C GLU A 213 11.77 10.05 -8.22
N PHE A 214 11.56 10.12 -6.89
CA PHE A 214 10.92 9.05 -6.11
C PHE A 214 9.49 9.38 -5.66
N SER A 215 8.90 10.45 -6.16
CA SER A 215 7.49 10.77 -5.93
C SER A 215 6.70 10.87 -7.22
N ILE A 216 5.38 10.75 -7.09
CA ILE A 216 4.44 10.86 -8.21
C ILE A 216 3.24 11.67 -7.73
N LYS A 217 2.68 12.51 -8.62
CA LYS A 217 1.42 13.18 -8.31
C LYS A 217 0.32 12.14 -8.23
N LEU A 218 -0.60 12.35 -7.30
CA LEU A 218 -1.71 11.44 -7.07
C LEU A 218 -2.56 11.18 -8.33
N GLU A 219 -2.75 12.20 -9.18
CA GLU A 219 -3.49 12.08 -10.44
C GLU A 219 -2.78 11.19 -11.45
N ASP A 220 -1.47 11.36 -11.60
CA ASP A 220 -0.64 10.54 -12.48
C ASP A 220 -0.65 9.08 -12.01
N PHE A 221 -0.49 8.87 -10.70
CA PHE A 221 -0.51 7.54 -10.11
C PHE A 221 -1.88 6.86 -10.25
N ARG A 222 -2.97 7.61 -10.12
CA ARG A 222 -4.33 7.11 -10.39
C ARG A 222 -4.44 6.59 -11.83
N ASN A 223 -3.93 7.33 -12.81
CA ASN A 223 -3.98 6.91 -14.22
C ASN A 223 -3.14 5.65 -14.45
N GLU A 224 -1.96 5.59 -13.84
CA GLU A 224 -1.10 4.40 -13.90
C GLU A 224 -1.78 3.16 -13.31
N LEU A 225 -2.41 3.30 -12.14
CA LEU A 225 -3.16 2.22 -11.51
C LEU A 225 -4.35 1.74 -12.35
N ILE A 226 -5.04 2.66 -13.05
CA ILE A 226 -6.13 2.30 -13.97
C ILE A 226 -5.59 1.48 -15.14
N ASN A 227 -4.44 1.86 -15.70
CA ASN A 227 -3.84 1.18 -16.85
C ASN A 227 -3.31 -0.20 -16.49
N LEU A 228 -2.75 -0.36 -15.29
CA LEU A 228 -2.32 -1.66 -14.79
C LEU A 228 -3.51 -2.56 -14.46
N GLN A 229 -4.72 -1.99 -14.33
CA GLN A 229 -5.83 -2.71 -13.73
C GLN A 229 -6.29 -3.92 -14.57
N GLN A 230 -6.13 -5.13 -14.03
CA GLN A 230 -6.61 -6.37 -14.64
C GLN A 230 -7.92 -6.84 -14.01
N MET A 231 -8.92 -7.09 -14.86
CA MET A 231 -10.24 -7.65 -14.47
C MET A 231 -10.29 -9.14 -14.77
N ASN A 232 -9.42 -9.90 -14.09
CA ASN A 232 -9.27 -11.35 -14.23
C ASN A 232 -9.03 -11.96 -12.83
N GLU A 233 -8.73 -13.24 -12.78
CA GLU A 233 -8.43 -13.99 -11.55
C GLU A 233 -7.25 -13.44 -10.74
N ASN A 234 -6.42 -12.59 -11.35
CA ASN A 234 -5.30 -11.90 -10.69
C ASN A 234 -5.72 -10.54 -10.11
N ILE A 235 -7.01 -10.26 -9.91
CA ILE A 235 -7.49 -8.97 -9.37
C ILE A 235 -6.84 -8.58 -8.04
N PHE A 236 -6.43 -9.57 -7.24
CA PHE A 236 -5.73 -9.39 -5.97
C PHE A 236 -4.20 -9.29 -6.12
N LEU A 237 -3.64 -9.64 -7.28
CA LEU A 237 -2.19 -9.76 -7.51
C LEU A 237 -1.70 -8.63 -8.42
N TYR A 238 -0.81 -7.80 -7.90
CA TYR A 238 -0.03 -6.86 -8.70
C TYR A 238 1.44 -7.02 -8.36
N ILE A 239 2.02 -8.15 -8.78
CA ILE A 239 3.49 -8.28 -8.85
C ILE A 239 3.93 -7.79 -10.24
N GLN A 240 3.68 -6.53 -10.52
CA GLN A 240 4.45 -5.80 -11.52
C GLN A 240 4.90 -4.54 -10.82
N SER A 241 6.14 -4.58 -10.35
CA SER A 241 6.81 -3.47 -9.70
C SER A 241 6.71 -2.25 -10.62
N ILE A 242 6.05 -1.20 -10.15
CA ILE A 242 6.15 0.13 -10.74
C ILE A 242 7.58 0.59 -10.49
N VAL A 243 8.46 0.26 -11.44
CA VAL A 243 9.81 0.80 -11.53
C VAL A 243 9.77 1.65 -12.79
N LYS A 244 9.80 2.97 -12.61
CA LYS A 244 10.07 3.89 -13.70
C LYS A 244 11.50 3.72 -14.19
#